data_AF-A0A7S0HI05-F1
#
_entry.id   AF-A0A7S0HI05-F1
#
_cell.length_a   1.000
_cell.length_b   1.000
_cell.length_c   1.000
_cell.angle_alpha   90.00
_cell.angle_beta   90.00
_cell.angle_gamma   90.00
#
_symmetry.space_group_name_H-M   'P 1'
#
loop_
_entity.id
_entity.type
_entity.pdbx_description
1 polymer ?
#
loop_
_entity_poly.entity_id
_entity_poly.type
_entity_poly.pdbx_seq_one_letter_code
_entity_poly.pdbx_strand_id
1 'polypeptide(L)'
;ERSRSLLFAIGHDEEVGGELGHLKIVEHLQGKGGEFGELEFVLDEGNPTMQANPSSLNKGFDLALIGTAEKGFASILIESNGTGGHASYPPAAGTSVSRVARAVTRIQ
;
A
#
# COMPACT_ATOMS: atom_id res chain seq x y z
N GLU A 1 12.09 -17.76 34.42
CA GLU A 1 11.59 -18.06 33.06
C GLU A 1 11.47 -16.77 32.28
N ARG A 2 11.64 -16.80 30.95
CA ARG A 2 11.32 -15.66 30.09
C ARG A 2 9.90 -15.85 29.57
N SER A 3 9.02 -14.90 29.84
CA SER A 3 7.68 -14.83 29.27
C SER A 3 7.55 -13.59 28.37
N ARG A 4 6.67 -13.70 27.37
CA ARG A 4 6.31 -12.63 26.44
C ARG A 4 4.79 -12.57 26.33
N SER A 5 4.25 -11.37 26.24
CA SER A 5 2.83 -11.15 25.97
C SER A 5 2.58 -11.29 24.47
N LEU A 6 1.52 -12.00 24.11
CA LEU A 6 1.03 -12.06 22.74
C LEU A 6 -0.25 -11.24 22.65
N LEU A 7 -0.30 -10.32 21.69
CA LEU A 7 -1.49 -9.57 21.34
C LEU A 7 -2.00 -10.08 19.99
N PHE A 8 -3.30 -10.34 19.90
CA PHE A 8 -3.96 -10.67 18.65
C PHE A 8 -4.75 -9.44 18.20
N ALA A 9 -4.31 -8.82 17.10
CA ALA A 9 -5.03 -7.75 16.44
C ALA A 9 -5.89 -8.36 15.34
N ILE A 10 -7.21 -8.18 15.42
CA ILE A 10 -8.17 -8.68 14.44
C ILE A 10 -8.98 -7.47 13.97
N GLY A 11 -8.50 -6.81 12.92
CA GLY A 11 -9.20 -5.71 12.27
C GLY A 11 -10.19 -6.19 11.21
N HIS A 12 -11.24 -5.41 10.97
CA HIS A 12 -11.95 -5.49 9.69
C HIS A 12 -11.21 -4.62 8.65
N ASP A 13 -11.72 -4.55 7.41
CA ASP A 13 -11.35 -3.55 6.38
C ASP A 13 -9.90 -3.47 5.83
N GLU A 14 -9.04 -4.46 6.11
CA GLU A 14 -7.68 -4.54 5.53
C GLU A 14 -7.71 -4.41 4.00
N GLU A 15 -8.56 -5.21 3.34
CA GLU A 15 -8.70 -5.28 1.88
C GLU A 15 -9.13 -3.96 1.20
N VAL A 16 -9.56 -2.96 1.98
CA VAL A 16 -9.95 -1.62 1.50
C VAL A 16 -9.10 -0.50 2.09
N GLY A 17 -8.00 -0.83 2.76
CA GLY A 17 -6.97 0.12 3.22
C GLY A 17 -6.80 0.23 4.74
N GLY A 18 -7.59 -0.49 5.56
CA GLY A 18 -7.31 -0.62 6.99
C GLY A 18 -7.65 0.60 7.87
N GLU A 19 -8.29 1.64 7.34
CA GLU A 19 -8.51 2.93 8.03
C GLU A 19 -9.43 2.83 9.25
N LEU A 20 -10.42 1.94 9.22
CA LEU A 20 -11.38 1.74 10.30
C LEU A 20 -11.09 0.49 11.14
N GLY A 21 -10.28 -0.44 10.64
CA GLY A 21 -9.83 -1.63 11.34
C GLY A 21 -8.49 -1.44 12.05
N HIS A 22 -7.40 -1.92 11.46
CA HIS A 22 -6.09 -1.99 12.11
C HIS A 22 -5.57 -0.61 12.56
N LEU A 23 -5.84 0.46 11.81
CA LEU A 23 -5.46 1.82 12.22
C LEU A 23 -6.10 2.22 13.57
N LYS A 24 -7.36 1.84 13.81
CA LYS A 24 -8.06 2.12 15.08
C LYS A 24 -7.54 1.30 16.24
N ILE A 25 -7.08 0.07 15.98
CA ILE A 25 -6.38 -0.74 16.99
C ILE A 25 -5.09 -0.03 17.40
N VAL A 26 -4.30 0.45 16.45
CA VAL A 26 -3.06 1.18 16.72
C VAL A 26 -3.32 2.47 17.51
N GLU A 27 -4.30 3.28 17.08
CA GLU A 27 -4.72 4.49 17.80
C GLU A 27 -5.11 4.19 19.26
N HIS A 28 -5.87 3.11 19.49
CA HIS A 28 -6.27 2.69 20.84
C HIS A 28 -5.09 2.23 21.70
N LEU A 29 -4.16 1.45 21.13
CA LEU A 29 -2.96 0.99 21.84
C LEU A 29 -2.04 2.17 22.21
N GLN A 30 -1.88 3.14 21.32
CA GLN A 30 -1.14 4.38 21.58
C GLN A 30 -1.83 5.26 22.63
N GLY A 31 -3.15 5.41 22.52
CA GLY A 31 -3.97 6.23 23.43
C GLY A 31 -4.00 5.70 24.87
N LYS A 32 -3.85 4.39 25.07
CA LYS A 32 -3.69 3.75 26.39
C LYS A 32 -2.32 3.99 27.05
N GLY A 33 -1.48 4.85 26.47
CA GLY A 33 -0.21 5.26 27.08
C GLY A 33 0.82 4.15 27.16
N GLY A 34 0.75 3.17 26.25
CA GLY A 34 1.68 2.04 26.29
C GLY A 34 1.45 1.13 27.51
N GLU A 35 0.20 0.87 27.90
CA GLU A 35 -0.14 -0.20 28.85
C GLU A 35 0.57 -1.52 28.50
N PHE A 36 0.78 -1.76 27.21
CA PHE A 36 1.48 -2.93 26.67
C PHE A 36 2.98 -2.72 26.42
N GLY A 37 3.52 -1.54 26.77
CA GLY A 37 4.91 -1.14 26.52
C GLY A 37 5.23 -0.96 25.04
N GLU A 38 6.52 -1.05 24.70
CA GLU A 38 6.98 -1.11 23.31
C GLU A 38 6.68 -2.50 22.72
N LEU A 39 6.04 -2.52 21.54
CA LEU A 39 5.83 -3.76 20.80
C LEU A 39 7.15 -4.16 20.12
N GLU A 40 7.77 -5.25 20.60
CA GLU A 40 9.07 -5.74 20.10
C GLU A 40 8.98 -6.36 18.69
N PHE A 41 7.79 -6.84 18.29
CA PHE A 41 7.59 -7.61 17.07
C PHE A 41 6.14 -7.56 16.60
N VAL A 42 5.95 -7.50 15.28
CA VAL A 42 4.65 -7.64 14.60
C VAL A 42 4.80 -8.76 13.59
N LEU A 43 3.86 -9.71 13.61
CA LEU A 43 3.69 -10.74 12.60
C LEU A 43 2.38 -10.46 11.89
N ASP A 44 2.47 -10.25 10.58
CA ASP A 44 1.32 -10.01 9.71
C ASP A 44 1.30 -11.05 8.58
N GLU A 45 0.42 -10.88 7.60
CA GLU A 45 0.31 -11.77 6.46
C GLU A 45 1.65 -12.03 5.77
N GLY A 46 1.86 -13.31 5.44
CA GLY A 46 3.04 -13.77 4.72
C GLY A 46 2.83 -13.79 3.21
N ASN A 47 3.91 -14.08 2.49
CA ASN A 47 3.79 -14.35 1.06
C ASN A 47 3.31 -15.79 0.82
N PRO A 48 2.68 -16.08 -0.35
CA PRO A 48 2.31 -17.43 -0.71
C PRO A 48 3.55 -18.34 -0.80
N THR A 49 3.33 -19.64 -0.59
CA THR A 49 4.36 -20.64 -0.92
C THR A 49 4.52 -20.71 -2.43
N MET A 50 5.77 -20.71 -2.91
CA MET A 50 6.07 -20.82 -4.33
C MET A 50 6.92 -22.05 -4.61
N GLN A 51 6.67 -22.73 -5.72
CA GLN A 51 7.54 -23.81 -6.18
C GLN A 51 8.91 -23.22 -6.56
N ALA A 52 9.99 -23.78 -6.02
CA ALA A 52 11.32 -23.38 -6.42
C ALA A 52 11.51 -23.60 -7.92
N ASN A 53 11.93 -22.56 -8.65
CA ASN A 53 12.25 -22.71 -10.06
C ASN A 53 13.40 -23.73 -10.19
N PRO A 54 13.21 -24.82 -10.98
CA PRO A 54 14.23 -25.83 -11.17
C PRO A 54 15.58 -25.26 -11.61
N SER A 55 15.59 -24.17 -12.40
CA SER A 55 16.83 -23.56 -12.90
C SER A 55 17.57 -22.71 -11.87
N SER A 56 16.89 -22.21 -10.84
CA SER A 56 17.47 -21.29 -9.85
C SER A 56 17.97 -22.01 -8.59
N LEU A 57 17.35 -23.14 -8.22
CA LEU A 57 17.61 -23.84 -6.96
C LEU A 57 17.77 -25.37 -7.11
N ASN A 58 17.68 -25.92 -8.33
CA ASN A 58 17.94 -27.33 -8.67
C ASN A 58 17.22 -28.38 -7.80
N LYS A 59 16.15 -28.02 -7.10
CA LYS A 59 15.45 -28.93 -6.18
C LYS A 59 13.98 -28.53 -6.11
N GLY A 60 13.10 -29.47 -6.42
CA GLY A 60 11.65 -29.31 -6.41
C GLY A 60 11.05 -29.24 -5.00
N PHE A 61 11.48 -28.28 -4.19
CA PHE A 61 10.88 -27.98 -2.90
C PHE A 61 10.08 -26.67 -2.99
N ASP A 62 9.06 -26.55 -2.14
CA ASP A 62 8.30 -25.31 -2.00
C ASP A 62 9.05 -24.32 -1.08
N LEU A 63 9.03 -23.06 -1.46
CA LEU A 63 9.63 -21.94 -0.75
C LEU A 63 8.55 -21.13 -0.06
N ALA A 64 8.68 -20.96 1.25
CA ALA A 64 7.93 -19.95 1.99
C ALA A 64 8.72 -18.63 1.96
N LEU A 65 8.14 -17.61 1.35
CA LEU A 65 8.75 -16.29 1.28
C LEU A 65 8.44 -15.49 2.55
N ILE A 66 9.48 -14.97 3.21
CA ILE A 66 9.33 -14.11 4.38
C ILE A 66 9.28 -12.66 3.90
N GLY A 67 8.10 -12.04 4.00
CA GLY A 67 7.94 -10.60 3.80
C GLY A 67 8.51 -9.86 5.00
N THR A 68 9.46 -8.97 4.79
CA THR A 68 10.03 -8.10 5.84
C THR A 68 9.58 -6.64 5.68
N ALA A 69 8.99 -6.33 4.53
CA ALA A 69 8.43 -5.04 4.18
C ALA A 69 7.44 -5.22 3.02
N GLU A 70 6.55 -4.26 2.86
CA GLU A 70 5.69 -4.13 1.70
C GLU A 70 6.10 -2.90 0.87
N LYS A 71 5.74 -2.88 -0.41
CA LYS A 71 5.86 -1.67 -1.23
C LYS A 71 4.84 -0.64 -0.74
N GLY A 72 5.30 0.56 -0.41
CA GLY A 72 4.39 1.70 -0.30
C GLY A 72 3.68 1.96 -1.63
N PHE A 73 2.46 2.47 -1.57
CA PHE A 73 1.70 2.93 -2.73
C PHE A 73 1.25 4.38 -2.53
N ALA A 74 0.99 5.07 -3.64
CA ALA A 74 0.40 6.40 -3.62
C ALA A 74 -0.55 6.55 -4.80
N SER A 75 -1.74 7.08 -4.52
CA SER A 75 -2.72 7.46 -5.53
C SER A 75 -2.65 8.96 -5.74
N ILE A 76 -2.38 9.41 -6.97
CA ILE A 76 -2.26 10.82 -7.32
C ILE A 76 -3.36 11.20 -8.29
N LEU A 77 -4.20 12.17 -7.90
CA LEU A 77 -5.19 12.76 -8.78
C LEU A 77 -4.57 13.95 -9.55
N ILE A 78 -4.63 13.89 -10.89
CA ILE A 78 -4.14 14.96 -11.76
C ILE A 78 -5.34 15.62 -12.44
N GLU A 79 -5.58 16.89 -12.09
CA GLU A 79 -6.70 17.67 -12.61
C GLU A 79 -6.22 18.94 -13.32
N SER A 80 -6.96 19.35 -14.36
CA SER A 80 -6.74 20.61 -15.04
C SER A 80 -8.07 21.28 -15.34
N ASN A 81 -8.24 22.51 -14.84
CA ASN A 81 -9.36 23.37 -15.19
C ASN A 81 -9.03 24.22 -16.43
N GLY A 82 -10.02 24.38 -17.30
CA GLY A 82 -9.94 25.20 -18.51
C GLY A 82 -11.32 25.49 -19.09
N THR A 83 -11.39 26.48 -19.95
CA THR A 83 -12.65 26.92 -20.56
C THR A 83 -13.13 25.94 -21.63
N GLY A 84 -14.45 25.72 -21.69
CA GLY A 84 -15.09 24.99 -22.80
C GLY A 84 -15.05 25.78 -24.11
N GLY A 85 -15.32 25.09 -25.23
CA GLY A 85 -15.34 25.68 -26.57
C GLY A 85 -15.72 24.66 -27.63
N HIS A 86 -15.94 25.13 -28.87
CA HIS A 86 -16.27 24.25 -29.99
C HIS A 86 -15.02 23.46 -30.42
N ALA A 87 -15.13 22.14 -30.56
CA ALA A 87 -13.98 21.28 -30.86
C ALA A 87 -13.28 21.61 -32.19
N SER A 88 -14.00 22.21 -33.15
CA SER A 88 -13.41 22.68 -34.42
C SER A 88 -12.60 23.97 -34.31
N TYR A 89 -12.59 24.64 -33.15
CA TYR A 89 -11.80 25.85 -32.90
C TYR A 89 -11.02 25.72 -31.58
N PRO A 90 -9.99 24.85 -31.53
CA PRO A 90 -9.23 24.62 -30.32
C PRO A 90 -8.36 25.84 -29.95
N PRO A 91 -8.18 26.16 -28.65
CA PRO A 91 -7.26 27.20 -28.21
C PRO A 91 -5.80 26.90 -28.60
N ALA A 92 -5.08 27.92 -29.07
CA ALA A 92 -3.67 27.79 -29.45
C ALA A 92 -2.75 27.37 -28.29
N ALA A 93 -3.10 27.73 -27.05
CA ALA A 93 -2.36 27.34 -25.84
C ALA A 93 -2.58 25.86 -25.44
N GLY A 94 -3.47 25.13 -26.13
CA GLY A 94 -3.87 23.77 -25.81
C GLY A 94 -5.04 23.69 -24.84
N THR A 95 -5.63 22.50 -24.72
CA THR A 95 -6.80 22.24 -23.86
C THR A 95 -6.38 21.71 -22.48
N SER A 96 -7.33 21.63 -21.55
CA SER A 96 -7.13 20.93 -20.27
C SER A 96 -6.67 19.49 -20.47
N VAL A 97 -7.20 18.80 -21.48
CA VAL A 97 -6.77 17.44 -21.84
C VAL A 97 -5.30 17.43 -22.25
N SER A 98 -4.88 18.36 -23.11
CA SER A 98 -3.46 18.48 -23.49
C SER A 98 -2.55 18.78 -22.30
N ARG A 99 -3.02 19.56 -21.31
CA ARG A 99 -2.28 19.85 -20.08
C ARG A 99 -2.11 18.61 -19.21
N VAL A 100 -3.18 17.85 -18.98
CA VAL A 100 -3.11 16.58 -18.23
C VAL A 100 -2.23 15.58 -18.95
N ALA A 101 -2.37 15.42 -20.28
CA ALA A 101 -1.53 14.53 -21.07
C ALA A 101 -0.04 14.86 -20.92
N ARG A 102 0.34 16.15 -21.00
CA ARG A 102 1.73 16.58 -20.75
C ARG A 102 2.20 16.36 -19.31
N ALA A 103 1.31 16.44 -18.33
CA ALA A 103 1.65 16.15 -16.94
C ALA A 103 1.94 14.65 -16.77
N VAL A 104 1.05 13.80 -17.28
CA VAL A 104 1.23 12.35 -17.28
C VAL A 104 2.53 11.97 -18.00
N THR A 105 2.78 12.48 -19.21
CA THR A 105 4.03 12.20 -19.97
C THR A 105 5.31 12.62 -19.28
N ARG A 106 5.26 13.54 -18.32
CA ARG A 106 6.46 13.93 -17.54
C ARG A 106 6.70 13.06 -16.31
N ILE A 107 5.69 12.31 -15.87
CA ILE A 107 5.75 11.47 -14.68
C ILE A 107 6.22 10.04 -15.02
N GLN A 108 5.87 9.54 -16.22
CA GLN A 108 6.43 8.30 -16.78
C GLN A 108 7.91 8.48 -17.13
#